data_AF-A0A1V4VMX8-F1
#
_entry.id   AF-A0A1V4VMX8-F1
#
_cell.length_a   1.000
_cell.length_b   1.000
_cell.length_c   1.000
_cell.angle_alpha   90.00
_cell.angle_beta   90.00
_cell.angle_gamma   90.00
#
_symmetry.space_group_name_H-M   'P 1'
#
loop_
_entity.id
_entity.type
_entity.pdbx_description
1 polymer ?
#
loop_
_entity_poly.entity_id
_entity_poly.type
_entity_poly.pdbx_seq_one_letter_code
_entity_poly.pdbx_strand_id
1 'polypeptide(L)'
;MFGGEKANVLASLLSHLATVEYDKKILGRETLEKYKEITLIYDSAEKLAASLDPKEVAQLVVDEVKKVIKADYVSIMLMNEETSIFEILAAAGKEYYPKVSLRAGEGIVGCVVLTGKAEIVNDVFSDSRYVVRVYYDKLFEAGDNGNA
;
A
#
# COMPACT_ATOMS: atom_id res chain seq x y z
N MET A 1 68.47 23.27 -20.52
CA MET A 1 68.07 22.45 -19.35
C MET A 1 66.57 22.56 -18.99
N PHE A 2 65.66 22.85 -19.94
CA PHE A 2 64.24 23.14 -19.61
C PHE A 2 63.22 22.02 -19.92
N GLY A 3 63.69 20.81 -20.26
CA GLY A 3 62.82 19.70 -20.68
C GLY A 3 62.27 18.81 -19.56
N GLY A 4 63.03 18.61 -18.48
CA GLY A 4 62.65 17.65 -17.42
C GLY A 4 61.50 18.13 -16.53
N GLU A 5 61.48 19.42 -16.19
CA GLU A 5 60.48 19.98 -15.28
C GLU A 5 59.08 20.03 -15.92
N LYS A 6 58.99 20.47 -17.18
CA LYS A 6 57.73 20.48 -17.94
C LYS A 6 57.21 19.07 -18.22
N ALA A 7 58.10 18.11 -18.50
CA ALA A 7 57.73 16.72 -18.71
C ALA A 7 57.19 16.06 -17.43
N ASN A 8 57.77 16.36 -16.26
CA ASN A 8 57.29 15.85 -14.98
C ASN A 8 55.91 16.40 -14.61
N VAL A 9 55.65 17.69 -14.86
CA VAL A 9 54.33 18.29 -14.63
C VAL A 9 53.27 17.64 -15.53
N LEU A 10 53.59 17.43 -16.81
CA LEU A 10 52.67 16.77 -17.74
C LEU A 10 52.40 15.31 -17.36
N ALA A 11 53.46 14.56 -16.97
CA ALA A 11 53.32 13.19 -16.51
C ALA A 11 52.44 13.10 -15.25
N SER A 12 52.65 14.00 -14.28
CA SER A 12 51.83 14.07 -13.07
C SER A 12 50.36 14.38 -13.38
N LEU A 13 50.08 15.30 -14.31
CA LEU A 13 48.72 15.60 -14.74
C LEU A 13 48.06 14.40 -15.43
N LEU A 14 48.76 13.71 -16.32
CA LEU A 14 48.25 12.52 -17.01
C LEU A 14 47.95 11.39 -16.03
N SER A 15 48.83 11.14 -15.06
CA SER A 15 48.59 10.17 -13.99
C SER A 15 47.36 10.54 -13.16
N HIS A 16 47.21 11.83 -12.80
CA HIS A 16 46.05 12.30 -12.05
C HIS A 16 44.73 12.16 -12.82
N LEU A 17 44.71 12.52 -14.11
CA LEU A 17 43.52 12.33 -14.95
C LEU A 17 43.18 10.85 -15.11
N ALA A 18 44.18 9.99 -15.27
CA ALA A 18 43.98 8.54 -15.34
C ALA A 18 43.37 7.99 -14.04
N THR A 19 43.81 8.46 -12.87
CA THR A 19 43.22 8.05 -11.58
C THR A 19 41.78 8.54 -11.43
N VAL A 20 41.49 9.79 -11.79
CA VAL A 20 40.13 10.36 -11.69
C VAL A 20 39.15 9.61 -12.60
N GLU A 21 39.53 9.34 -13.85
CA GLU A 21 38.69 8.58 -14.79
C GLU A 21 38.49 7.13 -14.34
N TYR A 22 39.50 6.52 -13.72
CA TYR A 22 39.40 5.19 -13.15
C TYR A 22 38.43 5.14 -11.97
N ASP A 23 38.57 6.05 -11.01
CA ASP A 23 37.71 6.16 -9.83
C ASP A 23 36.26 6.41 -10.23
N LYS A 24 36.04 7.30 -11.20
CA LYS A 24 34.71 7.60 -11.75
C LYS A 24 34.05 6.35 -12.35
N LYS A 25 34.81 5.52 -13.09
CA LYS A 25 34.29 4.27 -13.65
C LYS A 25 33.96 3.25 -12.56
N ILE A 26 34.80 3.12 -11.54
CA ILE A 26 34.53 2.23 -10.40
C ILE A 26 33.28 2.67 -9.66
N LEU A 27 33.18 3.95 -9.30
CA LEU A 27 32.00 4.50 -8.62
C LEU A 27 30.72 4.30 -9.44
N GLY A 28 30.78 4.55 -10.75
CA GLY A 28 29.66 4.33 -11.65
C GLY A 28 29.25 2.86 -11.73
N ARG A 29 30.22 1.94 -11.72
CA ARG A 29 29.97 0.50 -11.70
C ARG A 29 29.35 0.05 -10.38
N GLU A 30 29.91 0.46 -9.25
CA GLU A 30 29.38 0.12 -7.92
C GLU A 30 27.96 0.65 -7.74
N THR A 31 27.70 1.87 -8.19
CA THR A 31 26.35 2.47 -8.18
C THR A 31 25.37 1.65 -9.02
N LEU A 32 25.78 1.22 -10.21
CA LEU A 32 24.95 0.39 -11.09
C LEU A 32 24.69 -0.99 -10.49
N GLU A 33 25.69 -1.60 -9.83
CA GLU A 33 25.55 -2.87 -9.13
C GLU A 33 24.55 -2.76 -7.97
N LYS A 34 24.67 -1.72 -7.14
CA LYS A 34 23.69 -1.41 -6.08
C LYS A 34 22.30 -1.16 -6.62
N TYR A 35 22.17 -0.42 -7.72
CA TYR A 35 20.88 -0.18 -8.36
C TYR A 35 20.22 -1.49 -8.80
N LYS A 36 20.99 -2.38 -9.45
CA LYS A 36 20.49 -3.71 -9.85
C LYS A 36 20.06 -4.56 -8.66
N GLU A 37 20.79 -4.52 -7.56
CA GLU A 37 20.44 -5.24 -6.33
C GLU A 37 19.12 -4.73 -5.75
N ILE A 38 18.97 -3.40 -5.63
CA ILE A 38 17.73 -2.77 -5.15
C ILE A 38 16.55 -3.13 -6.05
N THR A 39 16.72 -3.03 -7.37
CA THR A 39 15.67 -3.43 -8.34
C THR A 39 15.28 -4.89 -8.16
N LEU A 40 16.26 -5.80 -8.00
CA LEU A 40 15.98 -7.21 -7.80
C LEU A 40 15.16 -7.47 -6.52
N ILE A 41 15.52 -6.79 -5.42
CA ILE A 41 14.79 -6.87 -4.15
C ILE A 41 13.36 -6.36 -4.33
N TYR A 42 13.19 -5.20 -4.98
CA TYR A 42 11.88 -4.61 -5.23
C TYR A 42 11.00 -5.52 -6.10
N ASP A 43 11.52 -5.99 -7.23
CA ASP A 43 10.82 -6.91 -8.15
C ASP A 43 10.41 -8.21 -7.43
N SER A 44 11.26 -8.70 -6.53
CA SER A 44 10.97 -9.91 -5.75
C SER A 44 9.89 -9.66 -4.70
N ALA A 45 9.96 -8.52 -3.99
CA ALA A 45 8.94 -8.13 -3.03
C ALA A 45 7.57 -7.93 -3.69
N GLU A 46 7.55 -7.30 -4.86
CA GLU A 46 6.33 -7.11 -5.66
C GLU A 46 5.73 -8.45 -6.12
N LYS A 47 6.56 -9.37 -6.66
CA LYS A 47 6.11 -10.71 -7.06
C LYS A 47 5.61 -11.55 -5.89
N LEU A 48 6.27 -11.47 -4.74
CA LEU A 48 5.82 -12.12 -3.52
C LEU A 48 4.47 -11.55 -3.08
N ALA A 49 4.33 -10.22 -3.06
CA ALA A 49 3.07 -9.55 -2.76
C ALA A 49 1.95 -9.96 -3.74
N ALA A 50 2.25 -10.07 -5.03
CA ALA A 50 1.30 -10.51 -6.05
C ALA A 50 0.93 -12.01 -5.96
N SER A 51 1.78 -12.83 -5.34
CA SER A 51 1.51 -14.25 -5.10
C SER A 51 0.72 -14.50 -3.82
N LEU A 52 0.62 -13.52 -2.92
CA LEU A 52 -0.13 -13.62 -1.68
C LEU A 52 -1.61 -13.34 -1.93
N ASP A 53 -2.49 -14.09 -1.26
CA ASP A 53 -3.92 -13.80 -1.30
C ASP A 53 -4.15 -12.39 -0.72
N PRO A 54 -4.79 -11.45 -1.46
CA PRO A 54 -5.10 -10.12 -0.95
C PRO A 54 -5.79 -10.12 0.42
N LYS A 55 -6.57 -11.16 0.75
CA LYS A 55 -7.18 -11.33 2.07
C LYS A 55 -6.15 -11.62 3.16
N GLU A 56 -5.16 -12.47 2.88
CA GLU A 56 -4.07 -12.77 3.82
C GLU A 56 -3.22 -11.52 4.08
N VAL A 57 -2.89 -10.78 3.03
CA VAL A 57 -2.16 -9.51 3.15
C VAL A 57 -2.97 -8.50 3.97
N ALA A 58 -4.25 -8.33 3.66
CA ALA A 58 -5.12 -7.43 4.40
C ALA A 58 -5.23 -7.82 5.89
N GLN A 59 -5.31 -9.13 6.18
CA GLN A 59 -5.38 -9.60 7.56
C GLN A 59 -4.09 -9.29 8.34
N LEU A 60 -2.92 -9.52 7.73
CA LEU A 60 -1.64 -9.16 8.33
C LEU A 60 -1.56 -7.66 8.66
N VAL A 61 -2.01 -6.80 7.74
CA VAL A 61 -2.03 -5.35 7.97
C VAL A 61 -2.96 -4.98 9.12
N VAL A 62 -4.17 -5.54 9.16
CA VAL A 62 -5.13 -5.31 10.27
C VAL A 62 -4.51 -5.73 11.61
N ASP A 63 -3.84 -6.87 11.65
CA ASP A 63 -3.20 -7.39 12.87
C ASP A 63 -2.05 -6.50 13.34
N GLU A 64 -1.22 -5.98 12.42
CA GLU A 64 -0.15 -5.03 12.76
C GLU A 64 -0.70 -3.68 13.23
N VAL A 65 -1.71 -3.14 12.54
CA VAL A 65 -2.34 -1.87 12.92
C VAL A 65 -2.90 -1.93 14.33
N LYS A 66 -3.54 -3.04 14.72
CA LYS A 66 -4.07 -3.21 16.08
C LYS A 66 -3.00 -3.27 17.18
N LYS A 67 -1.75 -3.60 16.86
CA LYS A 67 -0.65 -3.55 17.83
C LYS A 67 -0.24 -2.10 18.14
N VAL A 68 -0.43 -1.20 17.18
CA VAL A 68 0.01 0.21 17.26
C VAL A 68 -1.14 1.13 17.67
N ILE A 69 -2.33 0.91 17.12
CA ILE A 69 -3.51 1.75 17.32
C ILE A 69 -4.51 1.01 18.21
N LYS A 70 -4.86 1.62 19.35
CA LYS A 70 -5.93 1.13 20.22
C LYS A 70 -7.30 1.49 19.63
N ALA A 71 -7.69 0.80 18.57
CA ALA A 71 -9.00 0.93 17.94
C ALA A 71 -9.94 -0.19 18.38
N ASP A 72 -11.21 0.15 18.62
CA ASP A 72 -12.26 -0.83 18.91
C ASP A 72 -12.59 -1.70 17.69
N TYR A 73 -12.47 -1.12 16.49
CA TYR A 73 -12.67 -1.78 15.20
C TYR A 73 -11.69 -1.26 14.14
N VAL A 74 -11.17 -2.17 13.31
CA VAL A 74 -10.32 -1.88 12.14
C VAL A 74 -10.78 -2.76 11.00
N SER A 75 -10.84 -2.23 9.78
CA SER A 75 -11.10 -3.02 8.57
C SER A 75 -10.40 -2.47 7.35
N ILE A 76 -10.05 -3.37 6.43
CA ILE A 76 -9.62 -3.05 5.08
C ILE A 76 -10.74 -3.44 4.12
N MET A 77 -11.13 -2.50 3.27
CA MET A 77 -12.19 -2.67 2.27
C MET A 77 -11.60 -2.52 0.87
N LEU A 78 -12.08 -3.33 -0.06
CA LEU A 78 -11.76 -3.24 -1.47
C LEU A 78 -13.04 -3.01 -2.28
N MET A 79 -12.99 -2.11 -3.24
CA MET A 79 -14.11 -1.91 -4.16
C MET A 79 -14.12 -3.01 -5.22
N ASN A 80 -15.24 -3.72 -5.33
CA ASN A 80 -15.47 -4.64 -6.44
C ASN A 80 -15.81 -3.82 -7.69
N GLU A 81 -14.99 -3.92 -8.74
CA GLU A 81 -15.15 -3.12 -9.97
C GLU A 81 -16.43 -3.44 -10.74
N GLU A 82 -16.91 -4.69 -10.69
CA GLU A 82 -18.10 -5.13 -11.41
C GLU A 82 -19.38 -4.63 -10.74
N THR A 83 -19.44 -4.69 -9.40
CA THR A 83 -20.64 -4.34 -8.64
C THR A 83 -20.60 -2.90 -8.09
N SER A 84 -19.43 -2.26 -8.12
CA SER A 84 -19.15 -0.96 -7.48
C SER A 84 -19.48 -0.92 -5.99
N ILE A 85 -19.38 -2.07 -5.31
CA ILE A 85 -19.66 -2.23 -3.88
C ILE A 85 -18.35 -2.48 -3.15
N PHE A 86 -18.18 -1.88 -1.97
CA PHE A 86 -17.08 -2.20 -1.07
C PHE A 86 -17.29 -3.54 -0.38
N GLU A 87 -16.27 -4.38 -0.46
CA GLU A 87 -16.17 -5.66 0.23
C GLU A 87 -15.10 -5.57 1.32
N ILE A 88 -15.39 -6.07 2.51
CA ILE A 88 -14.40 -6.16 3.59
C ILE A 88 -13.47 -7.33 3.28
N LEU A 89 -12.18 -7.05 3.09
CA LEU A 89 -11.15 -8.08 2.88
C LEU A 89 -10.66 -8.66 4.22
N ALA A 90 -10.51 -7.79 5.22
CA ALA A 90 -10.10 -8.17 6.57
C ALA A 90 -10.65 -7.18 7.60
N ALA A 91 -10.93 -7.66 8.81
CA ALA A 91 -11.40 -6.83 9.90
C ALA A 91 -11.06 -7.45 11.27
N ALA A 92 -10.97 -6.60 12.30
CA ALA A 92 -10.78 -7.03 13.68
C ALA A 92 -11.42 -6.04 14.67
N GLY A 93 -12.03 -6.56 15.75
CA GLY A 93 -12.79 -5.75 16.73
C GLY A 93 -13.96 -6.55 17.31
N LYS A 94 -14.60 -6.05 18.39
CA LYS A 94 -15.81 -6.68 18.95
C LYS A 94 -17.06 -6.14 18.24
N GLU A 95 -18.03 -7.02 18.00
CA GLU A 95 -19.27 -6.76 17.24
C GLU A 95 -19.07 -6.48 15.74
N TYR A 96 -18.55 -7.48 15.02
CA TYR A 96 -18.59 -7.46 13.56
C TYR A 96 -20.05 -7.58 13.09
N TYR A 97 -20.63 -6.46 12.70
CA TYR A 97 -21.91 -6.40 12.00
C TYR A 97 -21.71 -6.69 10.51
N PRO A 98 -22.64 -7.40 9.86
CA PRO A 98 -22.40 -8.06 8.57
C PRO A 98 -22.26 -7.05 7.43
N LYS A 99 -21.40 -7.40 6.46
CA LYS A 99 -21.30 -6.89 5.08
C LYS A 99 -21.91 -5.49 4.88
N VAL A 100 -21.11 -4.47 5.19
CA VAL A 100 -21.40 -3.09 4.79
C VAL A 100 -21.31 -3.00 3.27
N SER A 101 -22.46 -2.92 2.59
CA SER A 101 -22.53 -2.68 1.15
C SER A 101 -22.70 -1.17 0.92
N LEU A 102 -21.56 -0.50 0.78
CA LEU A 102 -21.48 0.90 0.37
C LEU A 102 -20.97 0.99 -1.06
N ARG A 103 -21.48 1.95 -1.82
CA ARG A 103 -20.93 2.32 -3.13
C ARG A 103 -19.97 3.51 -3.01
N ALA A 104 -19.18 3.75 -4.06
CA ALA A 104 -18.40 4.98 -4.17
C ALA A 104 -19.33 6.21 -4.05
N GLY A 105 -18.92 7.18 -3.22
CA GLY A 105 -19.72 8.37 -2.90
C GLY A 105 -20.83 8.17 -1.87
N GLU A 106 -21.10 6.95 -1.41
CA GLU A 106 -22.04 6.69 -0.32
C GLU A 106 -21.32 6.60 1.02
N GLY A 107 -21.86 7.28 2.02
CA GLY A 107 -21.26 7.26 3.35
C GLY A 107 -19.94 8.03 3.45
N ILE A 108 -19.40 8.10 4.66
CA ILE A 108 -18.07 8.69 4.90
C ILE A 108 -16.99 7.95 4.07
N VAL A 109 -17.02 6.62 4.05
CA VAL A 109 -16.06 5.78 3.32
C VAL A 109 -16.11 6.05 1.81
N GLY A 110 -17.31 6.08 1.21
CA GLY A 110 -17.45 6.34 -0.22
C GLY A 110 -16.98 7.73 -0.63
N CYS A 111 -17.17 8.75 0.22
CA CYS A 111 -16.64 10.09 -0.03
C CYS A 111 -15.10 10.15 0.05
N VAL A 112 -14.50 9.47 1.04
CA VAL A 112 -13.03 9.38 1.17
C VAL A 112 -12.42 8.73 -0.07
N VAL A 113 -13.02 7.65 -0.58
CA VAL A 113 -12.55 6.96 -1.79
C VAL A 113 -12.64 7.85 -3.03
N LEU A 114 -13.72 8.62 -3.20
CA LEU A 114 -13.85 9.56 -4.33
C LEU A 114 -12.81 10.69 -4.28
N THR A 115 -12.50 11.20 -3.09
CA THR A 115 -11.57 12.33 -2.94
C THR A 115 -10.10 11.89 -2.91
N GLY A 116 -9.84 10.63 -2.57
CA GLY A 116 -8.48 10.10 -2.37
C GLY A 116 -7.77 10.69 -1.15
N LYS A 117 -8.49 11.34 -0.23
CA LYS A 117 -7.91 12.03 0.93
C LYS A 117 -8.30 11.32 2.22
N ALA A 118 -7.31 10.96 3.03
CA ALA A 118 -7.54 10.40 4.35
C ALA A 118 -8.20 11.46 5.27
N GLU A 119 -9.15 11.02 6.10
CA GLU A 119 -9.92 11.89 6.99
C GLU A 119 -10.03 11.29 8.40
N ILE A 120 -10.01 12.17 9.41
CA ILE A 120 -10.37 11.84 10.79
C ILE A 120 -11.72 12.51 11.07
N VAL A 121 -12.73 11.70 11.38
CA VAL A 121 -14.08 12.19 11.74
C VAL A 121 -14.24 12.02 13.24
N ASN A 122 -14.22 13.14 13.98
CA ASN A 122 -14.24 13.12 15.45
C ASN A 122 -15.57 12.62 16.02
N ASP A 123 -16.69 12.92 15.35
CA ASP A 123 -18.01 12.41 15.69
C ASP A 123 -18.71 11.95 14.42
N VAL A 124 -18.76 10.62 14.27
CA VAL A 124 -19.35 9.97 13.11
C VAL A 124 -20.86 10.19 13.05
N PHE A 125 -21.57 10.24 14.18
CA PHE A 125 -23.04 10.37 14.18
C PHE A 125 -23.51 11.79 13.82
N SER A 126 -22.65 12.78 14.03
CA SER A 126 -22.90 14.17 13.64
C SER A 126 -22.47 14.49 12.21
N ASP A 127 -21.75 13.60 11.52
CA ASP A 127 -21.34 13.81 10.13
C ASP A 127 -22.53 13.62 9.18
N SER A 128 -22.80 14.59 8.32
CA SER A 128 -23.93 14.55 7.38
C SER A 128 -23.82 13.42 6.34
N ARG A 129 -22.62 12.88 6.16
CA ARG A 129 -22.34 11.72 5.29
C ARG A 129 -22.54 10.40 6.03
N TYR A 130 -22.88 10.40 7.31
CA TYR A 130 -23.11 9.16 8.06
C TYR A 130 -24.33 8.41 7.54
N VAL A 131 -24.15 7.12 7.26
CA VAL A 131 -25.20 6.23 6.77
C VAL A 131 -25.16 4.91 7.53
N VAL A 132 -26.34 4.44 7.97
CA VAL A 132 -26.50 3.11 8.58
C VAL A 132 -27.20 2.23 7.56
N ARG A 133 -26.44 1.34 6.89
CA ARG A 133 -27.00 0.36 5.96
C ARG A 133 -26.58 -1.03 6.40
N VAL A 134 -27.40 -1.66 7.23
CA VAL A 134 -27.26 -3.06 7.64
C VAL A 134 -28.28 -3.86 6.85
N TYR A 135 -27.83 -4.83 6.05
CA TYR A 135 -28.75 -5.82 5.47
C TYR A 135 -29.05 -6.89 6.53
N TYR A 136 -30.34 -7.07 6.84
CA TYR A 136 -30.83 -8.35 7.33
C TYR A 136 -30.91 -9.29 6.13
N ASP A 137 -30.27 -10.47 6.21
CA ASP A 137 -30.48 -11.53 5.24
C ASP A 137 -31.99 -11.87 5.22
N LYS A 138 -32.67 -11.58 4.10
CA LYS A 138 -34.02 -12.07 3.82
C LYS A 138 -33.98 -13.58 3.49
N LEU A 139 -33.67 -14.42 4.48
CA LEU A 139 -33.68 -15.88 4.31
C LEU A 139 -34.58 -16.63 5.31
N PHE A 140 -35.54 -15.97 5.97
CA PHE A 140 -36.46 -16.66 6.89
C PHE A 140 -37.96 -16.33 6.74
N GLU A 141 -38.45 -16.01 5.54
CA GLU A 141 -39.90 -16.01 5.25
C GLU A 141 -40.23 -16.62 3.88
N ALA A 142 -39.98 -17.94 3.74
CA ALA A 142 -40.63 -18.76 2.73
C ALA A 142 -40.62 -20.22 3.19
N GLY A 143 -41.28 -20.51 4.31
CA GLY A 143 -41.27 -21.86 4.85
C GLY A 143 -42.14 -22.10 6.07
N ASP A 144 -43.23 -21.36 6.26
CA ASP A 144 -44.33 -21.83 7.11
C ASP A 144 -45.65 -21.21 6.65
N ASN A 145 -46.18 -21.73 5.55
CA ASN A 145 -47.62 -21.73 5.34
C ASN A 145 -48.07 -23.16 5.62
N GLY A 146 -48.35 -23.43 6.89
CA GLY A 146 -49.21 -24.52 7.27
C GLY A 146 -50.51 -24.43 6.47
N ASN A 147 -50.85 -25.51 5.79
CA ASN A 147 -52.24 -25.80 5.51
C ASN A 147 -52.53 -27.21 6.02
N ALA A 148 -53.63 -27.26 6.75
CA ALA A 148 -54.26 -28.43 7.33
C ALA A 148 -54.74 -29.44 6.26
#